data_AF-A0A132A676-F1
#
_entry.id   AF-A0A132A676-F1
#
_cell.length_a   1.000
_cell.length_b   1.000
_cell.length_c   1.000
_cell.angle_alpha   90.00
_cell.angle_beta   90.00
_cell.angle_gamma   90.00
#
_symmetry.space_group_name_H-M   'P 1'
#
loop_
_entity.id
_entity.type
_entity.pdbx_description
1 polymer ?
#
loop_
_entity_poly.entity_id
_entity_poly.type
_entity_poly.pdbx_seq_one_letter_code
_entity_poly.pdbx_strand_id
1 'polypeptide(L)'
;MENYKDAMNYYYNILAYYREEKWRQLHLTIIKSAMISAFRLIDYNNFIKCGFEFIANESVPMEFKHSLVNCLISFLRLQYSPFIFDQETNSTKASEWTEKFTAIKNENTIGPIFINIDHDNNFVNCKIRFEIDRFSIEDEIPISVFVLSHLPIDLDHVEFNIKFENSQLDSHCIPIAPISDCLKAESLNVFRFKLCPLFRISEIFAKTIKISEIIFTIKNDVVVKFQWSFSNNRSTVPVSEMNKDSHQFNRIVSKTSAEIVNLESKIDFEIKHHKELLVNENVLIEICIHSKESHHITNINLEAMVLKNNVEIDTSNQWFKFQGDVLAEKKQDERYFLADRLAPGQTLIKEIVFRSLYAGQKKLSMKFNYELKLKHDNHVQIIANDKTYFTLLNVIDPFQFNSSVSNYADPKTSQIRLNEPFRLSYKLKSSCNVPLEILGVQNQLAQNVQMITKSSPQFPCCIHNNETIQESFLLSCPSESSLFALGTSTIQWTRKEKNRCDDEITVGGDMRKRLIVSETTFNLNSIVIQPSMIFIELFLPEKVYARNPFMARYKIHSRMDIDVIIEITMGNAEYFMIAGNRQVSSIQLAI
;
A
#
# COMPACT_ATOMS: atom_id res chain seq x y z
N MET A 1 3.60 -21.85 -75.35
CA MET A 1 3.17 -21.21 -74.09
C MET A 1 2.14 -22.12 -73.41
N GLU A 2 2.54 -23.32 -73.00
CA GLU A 2 1.63 -24.25 -72.31
C GLU A 2 1.61 -23.92 -70.82
N ASN A 3 0.55 -23.23 -70.42
CA ASN A 3 -0.08 -23.15 -69.10
C ASN A 3 0.78 -23.13 -67.82
N TYR A 4 1.93 -22.44 -67.82
CA TYR A 4 2.75 -22.21 -66.63
C TYR A 4 2.00 -21.53 -65.47
N LYS A 5 0.96 -20.74 -65.78
CA LYS A 5 0.12 -20.07 -64.76
C LYS A 5 -0.71 -21.08 -63.96
N ASP A 6 -1.30 -22.05 -64.64
CA ASP A 6 -2.05 -23.12 -63.98
C ASP A 6 -1.10 -24.05 -63.21
N ALA A 7 0.07 -24.37 -63.77
CA ALA A 7 1.11 -25.11 -63.06
C ALA A 7 1.54 -24.41 -61.75
N MET A 8 1.67 -23.08 -61.75
CA MET A 8 2.02 -22.32 -60.55
C MET A 8 0.94 -22.41 -59.46
N ASN A 9 -0.34 -22.36 -59.85
CA ASN A 9 -1.45 -22.54 -58.91
C ASN A 9 -1.46 -23.95 -58.29
N TYR A 10 -1.20 -24.98 -59.10
CA TYR A 10 -1.05 -26.36 -58.59
C TYR A 10 0.13 -26.49 -57.63
N TYR A 11 1.30 -25.91 -57.97
CA TYR A 11 2.47 -25.96 -57.09
C TYR A 11 2.20 -25.26 -55.75
N TYR A 12 1.53 -24.11 -55.71
CA TYR A 12 1.23 -23.43 -54.43
C TYR A 12 0.34 -24.25 -53.50
N ASN A 13 -0.70 -24.90 -54.04
CA ASN A 13 -1.59 -25.74 -53.24
C ASN A 13 -0.86 -26.96 -52.68
N ILE A 14 0.03 -27.55 -53.49
CA ILE A 14 0.76 -28.76 -53.15
C ILE A 14 1.94 -28.48 -52.19
N LEU A 15 2.63 -27.34 -52.36
CA LEU A 15 3.74 -26.95 -51.49
C LEU A 15 3.31 -26.79 -50.02
N ALA A 16 2.08 -26.36 -49.76
CA ALA A 16 1.55 -26.27 -48.40
C ALA A 16 1.54 -27.64 -47.70
N TYR A 17 1.06 -28.69 -48.36
CA TYR A 17 1.01 -30.05 -47.80
C TYR A 17 2.41 -30.65 -47.59
N TYR A 18 3.32 -30.49 -48.56
CA TYR A 18 4.68 -31.03 -48.41
C TYR A 18 5.53 -30.29 -47.36
N ARG A 19 5.21 -29.03 -47.04
CA ARG A 19 5.78 -28.32 -45.88
C ARG A 19 5.37 -28.97 -44.56
N GLU A 20 4.11 -29.39 -44.44
CA GLU A 20 3.59 -30.04 -43.23
C GLU A 20 4.12 -31.48 -43.07
N GLU A 21 4.17 -32.24 -44.16
CA GLU A 21 4.55 -33.66 -44.13
C GLU A 21 6.08 -33.91 -44.09
N LYS A 22 6.90 -32.87 -44.28
CA LYS A 22 8.38 -32.90 -44.19
C LYS A 22 9.11 -33.75 -45.26
N TRP A 23 8.53 -33.88 -46.45
CA TRP A 23 9.12 -34.65 -47.56
C TRP A 23 10.19 -33.83 -48.32
N ARG A 24 11.37 -33.67 -47.71
CA ARG A 24 12.42 -32.70 -48.12
C ARG A 24 12.86 -32.78 -49.59
N GLN A 25 13.03 -33.98 -50.15
CA GLN A 25 13.51 -34.15 -51.54
C GLN A 25 12.44 -33.84 -52.59
N LEU A 26 11.18 -34.18 -52.29
CA LEU A 26 10.05 -33.87 -53.18
C LEU A 26 9.70 -32.39 -53.12
N HIS A 27 9.74 -31.80 -51.92
CA HIS A 27 9.64 -30.35 -51.72
C HIS A 27 10.68 -29.58 -52.56
N LEU A 28 11.96 -30.00 -52.54
CA LEU A 28 13.00 -29.39 -53.37
C LEU A 28 12.71 -29.43 -54.87
N THR A 29 12.25 -30.58 -55.36
CA THR A 29 11.98 -30.78 -56.79
C THR A 29 10.79 -29.92 -57.25
N ILE A 30 9.76 -29.82 -56.41
CA ILE A 30 8.56 -29.03 -56.67
C ILE A 30 8.87 -27.53 -56.58
N ILE A 31 9.61 -27.08 -55.57
CA ILE A 31 10.04 -25.67 -55.47
C ILE A 31 10.91 -25.28 -56.64
N LYS A 32 11.86 -26.13 -57.05
CA LYS A 32 12.71 -25.85 -58.21
C LYS A 32 11.85 -25.63 -59.47
N SER A 33 10.86 -26.49 -59.68
CA SER A 33 9.92 -26.38 -60.81
C SER A 33 9.04 -25.13 -60.71
N ALA A 34 8.57 -24.79 -59.51
CA ALA A 34 7.80 -23.58 -59.25
C ALA A 34 8.64 -22.31 -59.48
N MET A 35 9.89 -22.30 -59.04
CA MET A 35 10.82 -21.18 -59.23
C MET A 35 11.16 -20.96 -60.71
N ILE A 36 11.42 -22.04 -61.47
CA ILE A 36 11.64 -21.96 -62.93
C ILE A 36 10.37 -21.43 -63.63
N SER A 37 9.18 -21.89 -63.21
CA SER A 37 7.91 -21.42 -63.77
C SER A 37 7.68 -19.94 -63.46
N ALA A 38 7.93 -19.51 -62.22
CA ALA A 38 7.86 -18.10 -61.83
C ALA A 38 8.85 -17.23 -62.61
N PHE A 39 10.07 -17.74 -62.85
CA PHE A 39 11.09 -17.05 -63.65
C PHE A 39 10.61 -16.81 -65.09
N ARG A 40 10.06 -17.85 -65.73
CA ARG A 40 9.55 -17.79 -67.12
C ARG A 40 8.31 -16.91 -67.27
N LEU A 41 7.47 -16.85 -66.24
CA LEU A 41 6.29 -15.98 -66.14
C LEU A 41 6.62 -14.53 -65.74
N ILE A 42 7.90 -14.24 -65.47
CA ILE A 42 8.35 -12.95 -64.94
C ILE A 42 7.65 -12.60 -63.61
N ASP A 43 7.23 -13.57 -62.82
CA ASP A 43 6.52 -13.34 -61.56
C ASP A 43 7.51 -13.07 -60.42
N TYR A 44 7.87 -11.81 -60.26
CA TYR A 44 8.88 -11.35 -59.29
C TYR A 44 8.59 -11.81 -57.85
N ASN A 45 7.37 -11.61 -57.36
CA ASN A 45 7.04 -11.91 -55.95
C ASN A 45 7.20 -13.40 -55.65
N ASN A 46 6.70 -14.25 -56.55
CA ASN A 46 6.73 -15.68 -56.37
C ASN A 46 8.12 -16.26 -56.63
N PHE A 47 8.89 -15.68 -57.55
CA PHE A 47 10.29 -16.02 -57.75
C PHE A 47 11.13 -15.78 -56.49
N ILE A 48 10.99 -14.61 -55.85
CA ILE A 48 11.70 -14.29 -54.60
C ILE A 48 11.28 -15.22 -53.45
N LYS A 49 9.97 -15.47 -53.28
CA LYS A 49 9.46 -16.38 -52.23
C LYS A 49 10.00 -17.80 -52.40
N CYS A 50 9.87 -18.37 -53.60
CA CYS A 50 10.36 -19.72 -53.89
C CYS A 50 11.89 -19.81 -53.81
N GLY A 51 12.62 -18.76 -54.17
CA GLY A 51 14.08 -18.69 -54.07
C GLY A 51 14.57 -18.78 -52.62
N PHE A 52 14.02 -17.97 -51.71
CA PHE A 52 14.36 -18.04 -50.29
C PHE A 52 13.95 -19.37 -49.64
N GLU A 53 12.79 -19.92 -50.02
CA GLU A 53 12.35 -21.24 -49.54
C GLU A 53 13.25 -22.38 -50.05
N PHE A 54 13.77 -22.28 -51.28
CA PHE A 54 14.72 -23.25 -51.83
C PHE A 54 16.06 -23.24 -51.07
N ILE A 55 16.58 -22.05 -50.76
CA ILE A 55 17.85 -21.89 -50.01
C ILE A 55 17.74 -22.43 -48.58
N ALA A 56 16.55 -22.33 -47.99
CA ALA A 56 16.27 -22.78 -46.63
C ALA A 56 16.45 -24.30 -46.42
N ASN A 57 16.53 -25.09 -47.48
CA ASN A 57 16.72 -26.52 -47.37
C ASN A 57 18.22 -26.89 -47.22
N GLU A 58 18.56 -27.69 -46.23
CA GLU A 58 19.94 -28.16 -45.97
C GLU A 58 20.49 -29.04 -47.09
N SER A 59 19.63 -29.70 -47.88
CA SER A 59 20.07 -30.69 -48.88
C SER A 59 20.65 -30.06 -50.16
N VAL A 60 20.59 -28.73 -50.30
CA VAL A 60 21.13 -28.01 -51.47
C VAL A 60 22.63 -27.75 -51.29
N PRO A 61 23.50 -28.11 -52.24
CA PRO A 61 24.94 -27.88 -52.12
C PRO A 61 25.29 -26.39 -52.04
N MET A 62 26.36 -26.07 -51.31
CA MET A 62 26.69 -24.69 -50.94
C MET A 62 27.05 -23.79 -52.14
N GLU A 63 27.68 -24.34 -53.17
CA GLU A 63 27.99 -23.62 -54.41
C GLU A 63 26.73 -23.15 -55.14
N PHE A 64 25.68 -23.97 -55.16
CA PHE A 64 24.38 -23.62 -55.72
C PHE A 64 23.65 -22.59 -54.86
N LYS A 65 23.74 -22.71 -53.52
CA LYS A 65 23.19 -21.71 -52.61
C LYS A 65 23.85 -20.35 -52.81
N HIS A 66 25.18 -20.31 -52.90
CA HIS A 66 25.94 -19.07 -53.09
C HIS A 66 25.53 -18.36 -54.38
N SER A 67 25.49 -19.10 -55.47
CA SER A 67 25.11 -18.55 -56.78
C SER A 67 23.65 -18.06 -56.80
N LEU A 68 22.73 -18.81 -56.18
CA LEU A 68 21.32 -18.42 -56.12
C LEU A 68 21.09 -17.21 -55.21
N VAL A 69 21.77 -17.12 -54.06
CA VAL A 69 21.68 -15.97 -53.16
C VAL A 69 22.18 -14.71 -53.85
N ASN A 70 23.30 -14.76 -54.59
CA ASN A 70 23.78 -13.62 -55.38
C ASN A 70 22.77 -13.18 -56.45
N CYS A 71 22.10 -14.14 -57.09
CA CYS A 71 21.03 -13.86 -58.04
C CYS A 71 19.84 -13.15 -57.36
N LEU A 72 19.37 -13.66 -56.23
CA LEU A 72 18.27 -13.05 -55.47
C LEU A 72 18.64 -11.64 -54.97
N ILE A 73 19.84 -11.44 -54.42
CA ILE A 73 20.30 -10.11 -53.98
C ILE A 73 20.33 -9.13 -55.16
N SER A 74 20.83 -9.57 -56.32
CA SER A 74 20.84 -8.75 -57.54
C SER A 74 19.42 -8.36 -57.96
N PHE A 75 18.47 -9.30 -57.90
CA PHE A 75 17.05 -9.04 -58.19
C PHE A 75 16.42 -8.09 -57.17
N LEU A 76 16.78 -8.20 -55.88
CA LEU A 76 16.35 -7.26 -54.84
C LEU A 76 16.92 -5.84 -55.03
N ARG A 77 18.06 -5.71 -55.70
CA ARG A 77 18.66 -4.46 -56.19
C ARG A 77 18.20 -4.07 -57.60
N LEU A 78 17.19 -4.79 -58.13
CA LEU A 78 16.61 -4.57 -59.45
C LEU A 78 17.65 -4.57 -60.57
N GLN A 79 18.63 -5.47 -60.46
CA GLN A 79 19.67 -5.75 -61.44
C GLN A 79 19.51 -7.17 -61.95
N TYR A 80 19.53 -7.33 -63.28
CA TYR A 80 19.43 -8.65 -63.88
C TYR A 80 20.72 -9.46 -63.63
N SER A 81 20.53 -10.69 -63.19
CA SER A 81 21.56 -11.71 -63.04
C SER A 81 21.08 -12.99 -63.73
N PRO A 82 21.97 -13.74 -64.41
CA PRO A 82 21.58 -15.00 -65.04
C PRO A 82 21.07 -16.00 -64.00
N PHE A 83 19.96 -16.68 -64.30
CA PHE A 83 19.36 -17.67 -63.42
C PHE A 83 19.97 -19.06 -63.68
N ILE A 84 20.55 -19.66 -62.64
CA ILE A 84 21.40 -20.86 -62.75
C ILE A 84 20.62 -22.09 -63.23
N PHE A 85 19.32 -22.17 -62.94
CA PHE A 85 18.50 -23.34 -63.25
C PHE A 85 17.81 -23.30 -64.62
N ASP A 86 17.92 -22.19 -65.37
CA ASP A 86 17.28 -22.05 -66.69
C ASP A 86 18.20 -21.32 -67.68
N GLN A 87 19.31 -21.98 -68.05
CA GLN A 87 20.33 -21.38 -68.93
C GLN A 87 19.83 -21.09 -70.35
N GLU A 88 18.84 -21.86 -70.83
CA GLU A 88 18.29 -21.74 -72.19
C GLU A 88 17.43 -20.49 -72.39
N THR A 89 16.74 -20.02 -71.35
CA THR A 89 15.82 -18.88 -71.43
C THR A 89 16.42 -17.57 -70.91
N ASN A 90 17.62 -17.62 -70.31
CA ASN A 90 18.28 -16.42 -69.76
C ASN A 90 18.48 -15.32 -70.81
N SER A 91 18.91 -15.67 -72.02
CA SER A 91 19.16 -14.69 -73.08
C SER A 91 17.88 -14.02 -73.60
N THR A 92 16.77 -14.75 -73.66
CA THR A 92 15.48 -14.25 -74.16
C THR A 92 14.70 -13.50 -73.09
N LYS A 93 14.82 -13.92 -71.83
CA LYS A 93 14.13 -13.30 -70.68
C LYS A 93 14.88 -12.13 -70.07
N ALA A 94 16.16 -11.92 -70.39
CA ALA A 94 16.94 -10.80 -69.86
C ALA A 94 16.29 -9.44 -70.14
N SER A 95 15.86 -9.18 -71.38
CA SER A 95 15.19 -7.93 -71.76
C SER A 95 13.86 -7.75 -71.03
N GLU A 96 13.05 -8.80 -70.96
CA GLU A 96 11.74 -8.78 -70.28
C GLU A 96 11.86 -8.52 -68.76
N TRP A 97 12.88 -9.08 -68.11
CA TRP A 97 13.19 -8.80 -66.71
C TRP A 97 13.70 -7.38 -66.51
N THR A 98 14.56 -6.86 -67.39
CA THR A 98 15.01 -5.47 -67.30
C THR A 98 13.87 -4.47 -67.47
N GLU A 99 12.94 -4.71 -68.40
CA GLU A 99 11.73 -3.88 -68.55
C GLU A 99 10.88 -3.92 -67.28
N LYS A 100 10.68 -5.11 -66.69
CA LYS A 100 9.96 -5.23 -65.42
C LYS A 100 10.67 -4.50 -64.27
N PHE A 101 12.00 -4.57 -64.17
CA PHE A 101 12.75 -3.82 -63.16
C PHE A 101 12.60 -2.31 -63.35
N THR A 102 12.61 -1.81 -64.59
CA THR A 102 12.38 -0.38 -64.84
C THR A 102 10.95 0.05 -64.48
N ALA A 103 9.94 -0.78 -64.76
CA ALA A 103 8.56 -0.53 -64.34
C ALA A 103 8.44 -0.47 -62.81
N ILE A 104 9.09 -1.39 -62.10
CA ILE A 104 9.10 -1.42 -60.62
C ILE A 104 9.77 -0.17 -60.05
N LYS A 105 10.90 0.27 -60.62
CA LYS A 105 11.61 1.49 -60.19
C LYS A 105 10.78 2.76 -60.39
N ASN A 106 10.06 2.85 -61.50
CA ASN A 106 9.35 4.07 -61.89
C ASN A 106 7.99 4.20 -61.19
N GLU A 107 7.30 3.08 -60.94
CA GLU A 107 5.92 3.10 -60.45
C GLU A 107 5.78 2.79 -58.95
N ASN A 108 6.87 2.41 -58.25
CA ASN A 108 6.84 1.95 -56.84
C ASN A 108 5.70 0.94 -56.57
N THR A 109 5.42 0.09 -57.55
CA THR A 109 4.23 -0.77 -57.60
C THR A 109 4.31 -2.00 -56.71
N ILE A 110 5.49 -2.34 -56.20
CA ILE A 110 5.70 -3.52 -55.36
C ILE A 110 5.74 -3.11 -53.88
N GLY A 111 4.69 -3.48 -53.15
CA GLY A 111 4.69 -3.43 -51.68
C GLY A 111 5.68 -4.44 -51.07
N PRO A 112 5.94 -4.37 -49.75
CA PRO A 112 6.88 -5.26 -49.09
C PRO A 112 6.49 -6.73 -49.28
N ILE A 113 7.45 -7.57 -49.67
CA ILE A 113 7.23 -9.00 -49.84
C ILE A 113 7.29 -9.66 -48.46
N PHE A 114 6.17 -10.25 -48.02
CA PHE A 114 6.10 -10.99 -46.77
C PHE A 114 6.38 -12.48 -46.99
N ILE A 115 7.31 -13.02 -46.21
CA ILE A 115 7.66 -14.44 -46.16
C ILE A 115 7.47 -14.90 -44.71
N ASN A 116 6.58 -15.87 -44.50
CA ASN A 116 6.41 -16.49 -43.18
C ASN A 116 7.48 -17.57 -42.98
N ILE A 117 8.24 -17.47 -41.88
CA ILE A 117 9.33 -18.38 -41.49
C ILE A 117 8.87 -19.39 -40.40
N ASP A 118 7.57 -19.50 -40.12
CA ASP A 118 7.00 -20.43 -39.10
C ASP A 118 7.13 -21.94 -39.43
N HIS A 119 7.88 -22.29 -40.48
CA HIS A 119 8.11 -23.66 -40.95
C HIS A 119 9.50 -24.17 -40.49
N ASP A 120 9.69 -25.50 -40.39
CA ASP A 120 10.91 -26.10 -39.83
C ASP A 120 12.18 -25.92 -40.71
N ASN A 121 12.03 -25.53 -41.98
CA ASN A 121 13.15 -25.34 -42.91
C ASN A 121 13.38 -23.85 -43.13
N ASN A 122 14.33 -23.28 -42.40
CA ASN A 122 14.65 -21.86 -42.47
C ASN A 122 16.13 -21.63 -42.77
N PHE A 123 16.42 -20.72 -43.70
CA PHE A 123 17.78 -20.26 -43.97
C PHE A 123 18.33 -19.38 -42.83
N VAL A 124 17.45 -18.92 -41.92
CA VAL A 124 17.79 -18.18 -40.70
C VAL A 124 16.96 -18.73 -39.54
N ASN A 125 17.61 -19.08 -38.43
CA ASN A 125 16.94 -19.47 -37.19
C ASN A 125 17.02 -18.36 -36.16
N CYS A 126 15.89 -18.04 -35.52
CA CYS A 126 15.79 -16.95 -34.55
C CYS A 126 15.37 -17.47 -33.18
N LYS A 127 16.06 -17.02 -32.13
CA LYS A 127 15.67 -17.19 -30.72
C LYS A 127 15.68 -15.85 -30.04
N ILE A 128 14.72 -15.60 -29.16
CA ILE A 128 14.62 -14.35 -28.42
C ILE A 128 14.62 -14.63 -26.93
N ARG A 129 15.22 -13.73 -26.16
CA ARG A 129 15.33 -13.87 -24.73
C ARG A 129 15.23 -12.51 -24.05
N PHE A 130 14.27 -12.39 -23.14
CA PHE A 130 14.39 -11.44 -22.03
C PHE A 130 15.57 -11.85 -21.15
N GLU A 131 16.53 -10.96 -20.92
CA GLU A 131 17.68 -11.28 -20.07
C GLU A 131 17.28 -11.38 -18.60
N ILE A 132 16.22 -10.66 -18.22
CA ILE A 132 15.69 -10.59 -16.86
C ILE A 132 14.21 -11.03 -16.89
N ASP A 133 13.85 -11.96 -16.01
CA ASP A 133 12.49 -12.54 -15.96
C ASP A 133 11.49 -11.63 -15.23
N ARG A 134 11.99 -10.72 -14.40
CA ARG A 134 11.23 -9.80 -13.56
C ARG A 134 11.86 -8.42 -13.58
N PHE A 135 11.09 -7.41 -13.96
CA PHE A 135 11.56 -6.03 -14.03
C PHE A 135 10.57 -5.09 -13.37
N SER A 136 11.08 -4.00 -12.81
CA SER A 136 10.26 -2.88 -12.37
C SER A 136 10.02 -1.91 -13.53
N ILE A 137 9.06 -1.01 -13.38
CA ILE A 137 8.78 0.00 -14.41
C ILE A 137 9.88 1.07 -14.52
N GLU A 138 10.81 1.12 -13.57
CA GLU A 138 11.97 2.01 -13.64
C GLU A 138 13.14 1.38 -14.41
N ASP A 139 13.15 0.06 -14.57
CA ASP A 139 14.27 -0.65 -15.18
C ASP A 139 14.18 -0.62 -16.72
N GLU A 140 15.32 -0.39 -17.38
CA GLU A 140 15.43 -0.68 -18.80
C GLU A 140 15.35 -2.20 -19.01
N ILE A 141 14.51 -2.66 -19.95
CA ILE A 141 14.30 -4.09 -20.19
C ILE A 141 15.18 -4.54 -21.36
N PRO A 142 16.33 -5.20 -21.12
CA PRO A 142 17.17 -5.74 -22.16
C PRO A 142 16.57 -6.99 -22.80
N ILE A 143 16.51 -6.98 -24.13
CA ILE A 143 16.05 -8.10 -24.96
C ILE A 143 17.17 -8.47 -25.93
N SER A 144 17.52 -9.75 -25.97
CA SER A 144 18.52 -10.28 -26.92
C SER A 144 17.85 -11.14 -27.97
N VAL A 145 18.11 -10.83 -29.23
CA VAL A 145 17.69 -11.60 -30.41
C VAL A 145 18.91 -12.30 -30.97
N PHE A 146 18.88 -13.63 -30.95
CA PHE A 146 19.92 -14.51 -31.44
C PHE A 146 19.51 -15.05 -32.81
N VAL A 147 20.34 -14.84 -33.81
CA VAL A 147 20.04 -15.16 -35.20
C VAL A 147 21.17 -16.02 -35.76
N LEU A 148 20.88 -17.29 -36.02
CA LEU A 148 21.80 -18.20 -36.69
C LEU A 148 21.52 -18.17 -38.20
N SER A 149 22.48 -17.65 -38.96
CA SER A 149 22.39 -17.59 -40.43
C SER A 149 22.99 -18.85 -41.04
N HIS A 150 22.25 -19.50 -41.94
CA HIS A 150 22.74 -20.59 -42.80
C HIS A 150 23.06 -20.12 -44.22
N LEU A 151 23.13 -18.80 -44.42
CA LEU A 151 23.44 -18.21 -45.72
C LEU A 151 24.94 -18.26 -45.99
N PRO A 152 25.35 -18.48 -47.26
CA PRO A 152 26.75 -18.48 -47.70
C PRO A 152 27.37 -17.09 -47.83
N ILE A 153 26.58 -16.02 -47.71
CA ILE A 153 26.98 -14.64 -47.98
C ILE A 153 26.41 -13.72 -46.90
N ASP A 154 27.19 -12.69 -46.56
CA ASP A 154 26.80 -11.62 -45.66
C ASP A 154 25.66 -10.78 -46.26
N LEU A 155 24.65 -10.47 -45.46
CA LEU A 155 23.54 -9.62 -45.88
C LEU A 155 23.63 -8.25 -45.22
N ASP A 156 23.87 -7.21 -46.03
CA ASP A 156 23.83 -5.81 -45.61
C ASP A 156 22.39 -5.25 -45.57
N HIS A 157 22.22 -4.13 -44.86
CA HIS A 157 20.96 -3.37 -44.72
C HIS A 157 19.83 -4.16 -44.05
N VAL A 158 20.18 -4.83 -42.96
CA VAL A 158 19.27 -5.65 -42.14
C VAL A 158 18.66 -4.83 -41.01
N GLU A 159 17.35 -4.97 -40.81
CA GLU A 159 16.63 -4.44 -39.64
C GLU A 159 15.77 -5.50 -38.96
N PHE A 160 15.71 -5.47 -37.64
CA PHE A 160 14.86 -6.33 -36.83
C PHE A 160 13.87 -5.47 -36.05
N ASN A 161 12.58 -5.80 -36.19
CA ASN A 161 11.51 -5.18 -35.44
C ASN A 161 10.84 -6.24 -34.55
N ILE A 162 10.74 -5.97 -33.25
CA ILE A 162 10.09 -6.85 -32.28
C ILE A 162 8.67 -6.33 -32.09
N LYS A 163 7.68 -7.22 -32.23
CA LYS A 163 6.29 -6.94 -31.92
C LYS A 163 5.86 -7.65 -30.65
N PHE A 164 5.05 -6.97 -29.86
CA PHE A 164 4.50 -7.51 -28.61
C PHE A 164 3.02 -7.87 -28.80
N GLU A 165 2.46 -8.65 -27.88
CA GLU A 165 1.00 -8.89 -27.85
C GLU A 165 0.22 -7.56 -27.69
N ASN A 166 0.80 -6.61 -26.95
CA ASN A 166 0.32 -5.24 -26.89
C ASN A 166 1.07 -4.37 -27.90
N SER A 167 0.41 -4.00 -28.99
CA SER A 167 0.98 -3.20 -30.09
C SER A 167 1.46 -1.80 -29.67
N GLN A 168 1.05 -1.30 -28.50
CA GLN A 168 1.55 -0.04 -27.98
C GLN A 168 3.02 -0.14 -27.53
N LEU A 169 3.52 -1.33 -27.22
CA LEU A 169 4.91 -1.56 -26.81
C LEU A 169 5.88 -1.55 -28.00
N ASP A 170 5.39 -1.76 -29.22
CA ASP A 170 6.20 -1.86 -30.43
C ASP A 170 7.02 -0.56 -30.67
N SER A 171 6.41 0.60 -30.41
CA SER A 171 7.07 1.91 -30.58
C SER A 171 8.12 2.24 -29.52
N HIS A 172 8.15 1.49 -28.41
CA HIS A 172 9.04 1.72 -27.28
C HIS A 172 10.25 0.79 -27.25
N CYS A 173 10.33 -0.15 -28.19
CA CYS A 173 11.46 -1.06 -28.34
C CYS A 173 12.50 -0.47 -29.30
N ILE A 174 13.68 -0.17 -28.78
CA ILE A 174 14.76 0.50 -29.53
C ILE A 174 16.00 -0.40 -29.53
N PRO A 175 16.70 -0.55 -30.67
CA PRO A 175 17.97 -1.27 -30.71
C PRO A 175 19.08 -0.58 -29.89
N ILE A 176 19.92 -1.37 -29.22
CA ILE A 176 21.11 -0.90 -28.48
C ILE A 176 22.30 -0.90 -29.44
N ALA A 177 22.87 0.28 -29.71
CA ALA A 177 24.02 0.44 -30.61
C ALA A 177 25.30 -0.26 -30.08
N PRO A 178 26.19 -0.77 -30.96
CA PRO A 178 26.16 -0.68 -32.42
C PRO A 178 25.26 -1.74 -33.05
N ILE A 179 24.34 -1.31 -33.91
CA ILE A 179 23.57 -2.22 -34.76
C ILE A 179 24.54 -2.66 -35.86
N SER A 180 24.89 -3.93 -35.88
CA SER A 180 25.53 -4.50 -37.07
C SER A 180 24.46 -4.55 -38.16
N ASP A 181 24.45 -3.60 -39.08
CA ASP A 181 23.55 -3.58 -40.24
C ASP A 181 23.78 -4.76 -41.22
N CYS A 182 24.68 -5.67 -40.85
CA CYS A 182 25.08 -6.84 -41.59
C CYS A 182 24.78 -8.12 -40.78
N LEU A 183 24.07 -9.06 -41.40
CA LEU A 183 23.95 -10.44 -40.93
C LEU A 183 25.11 -11.27 -41.49
N LYS A 184 26.01 -11.72 -40.64
CA LYS A 184 27.17 -12.51 -41.06
C LYS A 184 26.77 -13.91 -41.53
N ALA A 185 27.40 -14.38 -42.59
CA ALA A 185 27.27 -15.72 -43.14
C ALA A 185 27.66 -16.80 -42.12
N GLU A 186 26.97 -17.94 -42.17
CA GLU A 186 27.27 -19.16 -41.39
C GLU A 186 27.58 -18.97 -39.89
N SER A 187 27.07 -17.91 -39.27
CA SER A 187 27.46 -17.53 -37.91
C SER A 187 26.28 -17.11 -37.05
N LEU A 188 26.52 -17.14 -35.74
CA LEU A 188 25.59 -16.67 -34.73
C LEU A 188 25.71 -15.15 -34.56
N ASN A 189 24.66 -14.43 -34.95
CA ASN A 189 24.55 -12.99 -34.81
C ASN A 189 23.68 -12.65 -33.59
N VAL A 190 24.07 -11.63 -32.82
CA VAL A 190 23.36 -11.20 -31.60
C VAL A 190 22.98 -9.73 -31.72
N PHE A 191 21.68 -9.48 -31.73
CA PHE A 191 21.11 -8.13 -31.77
C PHE A 191 20.49 -7.83 -30.40
N ARG A 192 20.86 -6.70 -29.81
CA ARG A 192 20.35 -6.28 -28.50
C ARG A 192 19.38 -5.14 -28.66
N PHE A 193 18.27 -5.22 -27.93
CA PHE A 193 17.21 -4.23 -27.88
C PHE A 193 16.98 -3.82 -26.43
N LYS A 194 16.52 -2.60 -26.25
CA LYS A 194 16.00 -2.08 -25.01
C LYS A 194 14.53 -1.75 -25.20
N LEU A 195 13.69 -2.31 -24.36
CA LEU A 195 12.31 -1.86 -24.23
C LEU A 195 12.30 -0.83 -23.08
N CYS A 196 12.06 0.42 -23.42
CA CYS A 196 11.90 1.48 -22.43
C CYS A 196 10.44 1.44 -21.93
N PRO A 197 10.18 1.18 -20.64
CA PRO A 197 8.83 1.11 -20.09
C PRO A 197 8.22 2.51 -19.92
N LEU A 198 8.04 3.25 -21.02
CA LEU A 198 7.36 4.55 -21.04
C LEU A 198 5.84 4.42 -21.19
N PHE A 199 5.29 3.22 -20.96
CA PHE A 199 3.87 2.94 -21.14
C PHE A 199 3.06 3.36 -19.91
N ARG A 200 1.84 3.85 -20.16
CA ARG A 200 0.86 4.08 -19.09
C ARG A 200 0.45 2.73 -18.51
N ILE A 201 0.64 2.51 -17.21
CA ILE A 201 0.20 1.29 -16.51
C ILE A 201 -1.29 0.99 -16.74
N SER A 202 -2.11 2.02 -16.95
CA SER A 202 -3.54 1.86 -17.26
C SER A 202 -3.82 1.09 -18.56
N GLU A 203 -2.83 0.90 -19.42
CA GLU A 203 -2.98 0.26 -20.74
C GLU A 203 -2.40 -1.17 -20.75
N ILE A 204 -1.66 -1.57 -19.72
CA ILE A 204 -1.20 -2.95 -19.54
C ILE A 204 -2.16 -3.67 -18.58
N PHE A 205 -3.15 -4.35 -19.15
CA PHE A 205 -4.07 -5.22 -18.38
C PHE A 205 -3.37 -6.47 -17.80
N ALA A 206 -2.20 -6.85 -18.31
CA ALA A 206 -1.50 -8.08 -17.95
C ALA A 206 -0.18 -7.79 -17.23
N LYS A 207 0.04 -8.38 -16.04
CA LYS A 207 1.33 -8.34 -15.31
C LYS A 207 2.51 -8.99 -16.05
N THR A 208 2.31 -9.43 -17.30
CA THR A 208 3.28 -10.15 -18.12
C THR A 208 3.36 -9.51 -19.49
N ILE A 209 4.56 -9.14 -19.93
CA ILE A 209 4.83 -8.75 -21.31
C ILE A 209 5.17 -10.02 -22.10
N LYS A 210 4.58 -10.17 -23.27
CA LYS A 210 4.84 -11.27 -24.20
C LYS A 210 5.17 -10.73 -25.58
N ILE A 211 6.17 -11.34 -26.20
CA ILE A 211 6.56 -11.07 -27.58
C ILE A 211 5.65 -11.91 -28.49
N SER A 212 4.97 -11.27 -29.43
CA SER A 212 4.08 -11.93 -30.39
C SER A 212 4.84 -12.37 -31.64
N GLU A 213 5.63 -11.47 -32.22
CA GLU A 213 6.29 -11.68 -33.50
C GLU A 213 7.65 -10.97 -33.58
N ILE A 214 8.55 -11.49 -34.42
CA ILE A 214 9.77 -10.79 -34.84
C ILE A 214 9.72 -10.64 -36.37
N ILE A 215 10.00 -9.43 -36.84
CA ILE A 215 10.08 -9.11 -38.26
C ILE A 215 11.52 -8.76 -38.62
N PHE A 216 12.16 -9.61 -39.41
CA PHE A 216 13.45 -9.33 -40.04
C PHE A 216 13.22 -8.73 -41.42
N THR A 217 13.83 -7.58 -41.68
CA THR A 217 13.65 -6.81 -42.91
C THR A 217 14.98 -6.67 -43.61
N ILE A 218 15.03 -7.02 -44.89
CA ILE A 218 16.15 -6.69 -45.78
C ILE A 218 15.75 -5.46 -46.58
N LYS A 219 16.49 -4.36 -46.41
CA LYS A 219 16.25 -3.08 -47.09
C LYS A 219 17.18 -2.90 -48.28
N ASN A 220 16.75 -3.35 -49.46
CA ASN A 220 17.33 -2.95 -50.74
C ASN A 220 16.32 -2.06 -51.50
N ASP A 221 16.47 -1.91 -52.82
CA ASP A 221 15.48 -1.24 -53.68
C ASP A 221 14.07 -1.85 -53.52
N VAL A 222 14.00 -3.16 -53.20
CA VAL A 222 12.78 -3.83 -52.76
C VAL A 222 12.92 -4.34 -51.34
N VAL A 223 11.91 -4.06 -50.50
CA VAL A 223 11.86 -4.47 -49.09
C VAL A 223 11.27 -5.88 -48.96
N VAL A 224 12.03 -6.79 -48.35
CA VAL A 224 11.55 -8.15 -47.99
C VAL A 224 11.44 -8.26 -46.48
N LYS A 225 10.28 -8.73 -46.01
CA LYS A 225 9.97 -8.92 -44.59
C LYS A 225 9.75 -10.39 -44.29
N PHE A 226 10.51 -10.87 -43.33
CA PHE A 226 10.45 -12.21 -42.81
C PHE A 226 9.83 -12.19 -41.42
N GLN A 227 8.77 -12.96 -41.22
CA GLN A 227 7.99 -12.94 -39.98
C GLN A 227 8.13 -14.28 -39.25
N TRP A 228 8.46 -14.20 -37.95
CA TRP A 228 8.38 -15.30 -36.99
C TRP A 228 7.26 -15.02 -36.00
N SER A 229 6.32 -15.95 -35.86
CA SER A 229 5.22 -15.87 -34.92
C SER A 229 5.47 -16.80 -33.73
N PHE A 230 5.51 -16.25 -32.53
CA PHE A 230 5.72 -17.01 -31.28
C PHE A 230 4.40 -17.39 -30.58
N SER A 231 3.26 -17.09 -31.21
CA SER A 231 1.91 -17.34 -30.69
C SER A 231 1.54 -18.82 -30.61
N ASN A 232 2.16 -19.66 -31.45
CA ASN A 232 2.03 -21.11 -31.38
C ASN A 232 3.24 -21.66 -30.63
N ASN A 233 3.03 -22.39 -29.53
CA ASN A 233 4.05 -23.09 -28.71
C ASN A 233 4.83 -24.18 -29.49
N ARG A 234 5.22 -23.94 -30.73
CA ARG A 234 6.11 -24.82 -31.50
C ARG A 234 7.51 -24.61 -30.95
N SER A 235 7.95 -25.55 -30.12
CA SER A 235 9.33 -25.66 -29.69
C SER A 235 10.24 -25.54 -30.90
N THR A 236 11.14 -24.56 -30.88
CA THR A 236 12.20 -24.43 -31.90
C THR A 236 12.93 -25.76 -31.97
N VAL A 237 12.82 -26.47 -33.10
CA VAL A 237 13.52 -27.73 -33.31
C VAL A 237 15.02 -27.46 -33.19
N PRO A 238 15.79 -28.29 -32.47
CA PRO A 238 17.24 -28.13 -32.40
C PRO A 238 17.83 -28.17 -33.82
N VAL A 239 18.68 -27.20 -34.11
CA VAL A 239 19.37 -27.12 -35.41
C VAL A 239 20.39 -28.27 -35.47
N SER A 240 20.53 -28.88 -36.65
CA SER A 240 21.54 -29.92 -36.89
C SER A 240 22.93 -29.42 -36.47
N GLU A 241 23.64 -30.22 -35.67
CA GLU A 241 24.92 -29.84 -35.08
C GLU A 241 26.04 -29.90 -36.12
N MET A 242 26.17 -28.85 -36.93
CA MET A 242 27.20 -28.75 -37.96
C MET A 242 28.43 -27.98 -37.48
N ASN A 243 28.25 -26.89 -36.72
CA ASN A 243 29.32 -25.97 -36.32
C ASN A 243 29.24 -25.55 -34.83
N LYS A 244 30.33 -24.95 -34.30
CA LYS A 244 30.40 -24.42 -32.92
C LYS A 244 29.25 -23.44 -32.60
N ASP A 245 28.88 -22.61 -33.56
CA ASP A 245 27.79 -21.63 -33.43
C ASP A 245 26.41 -22.30 -33.37
N SER A 246 26.22 -23.42 -34.07
CA SER A 246 25.00 -24.24 -33.97
C SER A 246 24.83 -24.84 -32.58
N HIS A 247 25.91 -25.32 -31.95
CA HIS A 247 25.87 -25.79 -30.57
C HIS A 247 25.58 -24.67 -29.56
N GLN A 248 26.16 -23.48 -29.76
CA GLN A 248 25.88 -22.31 -28.92
C GLN A 248 24.41 -21.88 -29.06
N PHE A 249 23.88 -21.86 -30.30
CA PHE A 249 22.49 -21.55 -30.57
C PHE A 249 21.53 -22.54 -29.92
N ASN A 250 21.84 -23.85 -29.95
CA ASN A 250 21.01 -24.88 -29.32
C ASN A 250 20.95 -24.75 -27.78
N ARG A 251 22.02 -24.25 -27.13
CA ARG A 251 22.06 -24.00 -25.67
C ARG A 251 21.23 -22.79 -25.23
N ILE A 252 20.89 -21.89 -26.14
CA ILE A 252 20.07 -20.71 -25.81
C ILE A 252 18.62 -21.14 -25.60
N VAL A 253 18.09 -20.86 -24.41
CA VAL A 253 16.68 -21.04 -24.07
C VAL A 253 15.92 -19.78 -24.46
N SER A 254 14.90 -19.95 -25.29
CA SER A 254 14.01 -18.85 -25.68
C SER A 254 13.16 -18.43 -24.49
N LYS A 255 13.12 -17.12 -24.19
CA LYS A 255 12.27 -16.53 -23.16
C LYS A 255 11.47 -15.40 -23.78
N THR A 256 10.24 -15.70 -24.18
CA THR A 256 9.33 -14.79 -24.89
C THR A 256 8.38 -14.02 -23.97
N SER A 257 8.46 -14.26 -22.65
CA SER A 257 7.63 -13.58 -21.64
C SER A 257 8.44 -13.13 -20.43
N ALA A 258 8.08 -11.99 -19.85
CA ALA A 258 8.65 -11.52 -18.58
C ALA A 258 7.60 -10.78 -17.73
N GLU A 259 7.77 -10.80 -16.41
CA GLU A 259 6.81 -10.27 -15.42
C GLU A 259 7.14 -8.83 -15.00
N ILE A 260 6.12 -7.96 -14.96
CA ILE A 260 6.21 -6.61 -14.39
C ILE A 260 5.92 -6.71 -12.89
N VAL A 261 6.90 -6.32 -12.07
CA VAL A 261 6.76 -6.26 -10.61
C VAL A 261 6.37 -4.85 -10.19
N ASN A 262 5.48 -4.76 -9.19
CA ASN A 262 5.11 -3.48 -8.59
C ASN A 262 6.33 -2.85 -7.90
N LEU A 263 6.43 -1.52 -7.93
CA LEU A 263 7.48 -0.79 -7.23
C LEU A 263 7.34 -0.98 -5.72
N GLU A 264 8.40 -1.51 -5.08
CA GLU A 264 8.46 -1.57 -3.63
C GLU A 264 8.63 -0.15 -3.06
N SER A 265 7.88 0.18 -2.01
CA SER A 265 7.96 1.48 -1.36
C SER A 265 9.28 1.66 -0.59
N LYS A 266 10.09 2.64 -1.00
CA LYS A 266 11.38 3.00 -0.38
C LYS A 266 11.23 4.12 0.65
N ILE A 267 10.09 4.21 1.31
CA ILE A 267 9.86 5.19 2.37
C ILE A 267 10.20 4.57 3.73
N ASP A 268 11.01 5.29 4.50
CA ASP A 268 11.28 4.98 5.89
C ASP A 268 10.26 5.69 6.78
N PHE A 269 9.85 5.00 7.84
CA PHE A 269 8.76 5.45 8.69
C PHE A 269 9.08 5.19 10.15
N GLU A 270 9.02 6.24 10.97
CA GLU A 270 9.26 6.18 12.41
C GLU A 270 8.12 6.88 13.15
N ILE A 271 7.62 6.23 14.20
CA ILE A 271 6.64 6.82 15.11
C ILE A 271 7.34 7.09 16.43
N LYS A 272 7.31 8.34 16.89
CA LYS A 272 7.74 8.71 18.23
C LYS A 272 6.53 9.00 19.10
N HIS A 273 6.47 8.28 20.21
CA HIS A 273 5.43 8.44 21.22
C HIS A 273 6.00 8.13 22.61
N HIS A 274 5.28 8.51 23.66
CA HIS A 274 5.63 8.15 25.03
C HIS A 274 5.60 6.62 25.21
N LYS A 275 6.57 6.08 25.96
CA LYS A 275 6.73 4.63 26.16
C LYS A 275 5.48 3.96 26.75
N GLU A 276 4.79 4.66 27.64
CA GLU A 276 3.55 4.21 28.29
C GLU A 276 2.43 5.19 27.95
N LEU A 277 1.36 4.71 27.34
CA LEU A 277 0.17 5.51 27.07
C LEU A 277 -0.85 5.34 28.20
N LEU A 278 -1.65 6.37 28.48
CA LEU A 278 -2.67 6.32 29.52
C LEU A 278 -4.08 6.29 28.92
N VAL A 279 -4.98 5.60 29.60
CA VAL A 279 -6.42 5.64 29.28
C VAL A 279 -6.95 7.07 29.38
N ASN A 280 -7.74 7.48 28.40
CA ASN A 280 -8.29 8.83 28.18
C ASN A 280 -7.26 9.93 27.97
N GLU A 281 -5.98 9.59 27.78
CA GLU A 281 -4.95 10.55 27.43
C GLU A 281 -5.11 11.02 25.99
N ASN A 282 -5.07 12.33 25.79
CA ASN A 282 -4.81 12.91 24.47
C ASN A 282 -3.30 12.90 24.23
N VAL A 283 -2.77 11.80 23.70
CA VAL A 283 -1.33 11.66 23.45
C VAL A 283 -0.97 12.17 22.06
N LEU A 284 0.09 12.99 22.00
CA LEU A 284 0.73 13.40 20.76
C LEU A 284 1.60 12.26 20.21
N ILE A 285 1.33 11.87 18.96
CA ILE A 285 2.13 10.92 18.21
C ILE A 285 2.81 11.68 17.07
N GLU A 286 4.14 11.74 17.12
CA GLU A 286 4.96 12.32 16.06
C GLU A 286 5.26 11.24 15.02
N ILE A 287 4.97 11.56 13.77
CA ILE A 287 5.17 10.71 12.61
C ILE A 287 6.29 11.32 11.78
N CYS A 288 7.40 10.60 11.70
CA CYS A 288 8.56 10.94 10.88
C CYS A 288 8.56 10.06 9.63
N ILE A 289 8.46 10.68 8.46
CA ILE A 289 8.48 10.00 7.16
C ILE A 289 9.72 10.46 6.42
N HIS A 290 10.61 9.54 6.06
CA HIS A 290 11.82 9.84 5.31
C HIS A 290 11.77 9.18 3.93
N SER A 291 11.86 9.99 2.87
CA SER A 291 11.80 9.50 1.50
C SER A 291 13.18 9.04 1.03
N LYS A 292 13.36 7.73 0.77
CA LYS A 292 14.52 7.20 0.02
C LYS A 292 14.18 6.90 -1.44
N GLU A 293 13.08 7.46 -1.93
CA GLU A 293 12.70 7.35 -3.34
C GLU A 293 13.64 8.21 -4.21
N SER A 294 13.94 7.75 -5.41
CA SER A 294 14.74 8.50 -6.39
C SER A 294 13.98 9.69 -6.99
N HIS A 295 12.65 9.68 -6.87
CA HIS A 295 11.72 10.62 -7.50
C HIS A 295 10.90 11.39 -6.47
N HIS A 296 10.29 12.50 -6.90
CA HIS A 296 9.36 13.24 -6.04
C HIS A 296 8.11 12.41 -5.77
N ILE A 297 7.69 12.40 -4.50
CA ILE A 297 6.40 11.84 -4.10
C ILE A 297 5.37 12.95 -3.93
N THR A 298 4.12 12.67 -4.27
CA THR A 298 2.98 13.59 -4.20
C THR A 298 1.76 12.95 -3.55
N ASN A 299 0.77 13.77 -3.18
CA ASN A 299 -0.51 13.33 -2.62
C ASN A 299 -0.35 12.37 -1.42
N ILE A 300 0.38 12.83 -0.41
CA ILE A 300 0.81 12.00 0.71
C ILE A 300 -0.32 11.88 1.73
N ASN A 301 -0.80 10.65 1.93
CA ASN A 301 -1.93 10.35 2.80
C ASN A 301 -1.61 9.23 3.79
N LEU A 302 -2.19 9.31 4.98
CA LEU A 302 -2.07 8.31 6.04
C LEU A 302 -3.46 7.82 6.47
N GLU A 303 -3.65 6.50 6.46
CA GLU A 303 -4.79 5.81 7.03
C GLU A 303 -4.33 5.14 8.32
N ALA A 304 -4.85 5.57 9.47
CA ALA A 304 -4.50 5.02 10.77
C ALA A 304 -5.69 4.28 11.37
N MET A 305 -5.47 3.04 11.82
CA MET A 305 -6.49 2.18 12.43
C MET A 305 -5.89 1.35 13.57
N VAL A 306 -6.69 1.09 14.61
CA VAL A 306 -6.30 0.17 15.68
C VAL A 306 -6.90 -1.19 15.38
N LEU A 307 -6.07 -2.23 15.35
CA LEU A 307 -6.47 -3.59 15.06
C LEU A 307 -6.69 -4.38 16.35
N LYS A 308 -7.86 -5.04 16.44
CA LYS A 308 -8.21 -6.10 17.38
C LYS A 308 -8.01 -7.44 16.69
N ASN A 309 -7.31 -8.36 17.34
CA ASN A 309 -7.01 -9.70 16.79
C ASN A 309 -6.40 -9.70 15.37
N ASN A 310 -5.62 -8.68 15.03
CA ASN A 310 -5.00 -8.47 13.71
C ASN A 310 -5.94 -8.27 12.51
N VAL A 311 -7.27 -8.29 12.68
CA VAL A 311 -8.22 -8.25 11.55
C VAL A 311 -9.40 -7.30 11.80
N GLU A 312 -9.91 -7.23 13.02
CA GLU A 312 -11.06 -6.39 13.34
C GLU A 312 -10.62 -4.97 13.73
N ILE A 313 -11.40 -3.96 13.36
CA ILE A 313 -11.11 -2.57 13.72
C ILE A 313 -11.65 -2.31 15.14
N ASP A 314 -10.78 -1.84 16.05
CA ASP A 314 -11.17 -1.47 17.41
C ASP A 314 -11.73 -0.04 17.44
N THR A 315 -13.05 0.08 17.28
CA THR A 315 -13.79 1.35 17.26
C THR A 315 -13.81 2.10 18.59
N SER A 316 -13.28 1.50 19.66
CA SER A 316 -13.22 2.15 20.99
C SER A 316 -12.18 3.27 21.11
N ASN A 317 -11.32 3.46 20.11
CA ASN A 317 -10.25 4.46 20.14
C ASN A 317 -10.62 5.68 19.31
N GLN A 318 -10.23 6.87 19.77
CA GLN A 318 -10.52 8.13 19.10
C GLN A 318 -9.24 8.73 18.51
N TRP A 319 -9.38 9.33 17.33
CA TRP A 319 -8.31 10.04 16.63
C TRP A 319 -8.68 11.50 16.49
N PHE A 320 -7.70 12.38 16.69
CA PHE A 320 -7.89 13.82 16.57
C PHE A 320 -6.85 14.43 15.65
N LYS A 321 -7.31 15.41 14.87
CA LYS A 321 -6.45 16.28 14.05
C LYS A 321 -6.38 17.65 14.71
N PHE A 322 -5.22 18.29 14.62
CA PHE A 322 -5.11 19.71 14.89
C PHE A 322 -5.66 20.54 13.72
N GLN A 323 -6.67 21.36 14.00
CA GLN A 323 -7.19 22.38 13.09
C GLN A 323 -6.99 23.75 13.75
N GLY A 324 -5.85 24.39 13.48
CA GLY A 324 -5.40 25.54 14.27
C GLY A 324 -5.06 25.10 15.68
N ASP A 325 -5.72 25.65 16.69
CA ASP A 325 -5.59 25.28 18.11
C ASP A 325 -6.58 24.20 18.58
N VAL A 326 -7.61 23.89 17.79
CA VAL A 326 -8.70 22.98 18.20
C VAL A 326 -8.44 21.54 17.74
N LEU A 327 -8.81 20.57 18.58
CA LEU A 327 -8.83 19.15 18.24
C LEU A 327 -10.15 18.81 17.52
N ALA A 328 -10.08 18.51 16.23
CA ALA A 328 -11.21 17.99 15.47
C ALA A 328 -11.19 16.46 15.52
N GLU A 329 -12.30 15.85 15.99
CA GLU A 329 -12.45 14.39 15.99
C GLU A 329 -12.47 13.87 14.56
N LYS A 330 -11.78 12.74 14.35
CA LYS A 330 -11.67 12.10 13.06
C LYS A 330 -12.12 10.64 13.17
N LYS A 331 -12.88 10.17 12.19
CA LYS A 331 -13.26 8.76 12.15
C LYS A 331 -12.04 7.89 11.88
N GLN A 332 -12.04 6.69 12.44
CA GLN A 332 -11.06 5.67 12.09
C GLN A 332 -11.11 5.37 10.59
N ASP A 333 -9.97 5.06 9.99
CA ASP A 333 -9.83 4.69 8.57
C ASP A 333 -10.05 5.82 7.54
N GLU A 334 -10.33 7.06 7.99
CA GLU A 334 -10.35 8.21 7.09
C GLU A 334 -8.91 8.63 6.70
N ARG A 335 -8.69 8.93 5.41
CA ARG A 335 -7.41 9.40 4.89
C ARG A 335 -6.98 10.72 5.52
N TYR A 336 -5.76 10.75 6.05
CA TYR A 336 -5.14 11.94 6.63
C TYR A 336 -4.15 12.51 5.64
N PHE A 337 -4.52 13.63 5.03
CA PHE A 337 -3.61 14.36 4.16
C PHE A 337 -2.45 14.93 4.99
N LEU A 338 -1.23 14.51 4.65
CA LEU A 338 0.00 14.91 5.33
C LEU A 338 0.69 16.07 4.61
N ALA A 339 0.88 15.94 3.28
CA ALA A 339 1.54 16.94 2.45
C ALA A 339 1.31 16.69 0.95
N ASP A 340 1.42 17.77 0.15
CA ASP A 340 1.25 17.68 -1.31
C ASP A 340 2.44 17.06 -2.02
N ARG A 341 3.66 17.35 -1.53
CA ARG A 341 4.91 16.95 -2.17
C ARG A 341 6.04 16.76 -1.15
N LEU A 342 6.87 15.75 -1.37
CA LEU A 342 8.12 15.52 -0.65
C LEU A 342 9.22 15.14 -1.65
N ALA A 343 10.41 15.73 -1.53
CA ALA A 343 11.53 15.44 -2.42
C ALA A 343 12.36 14.22 -1.95
N PRO A 344 13.13 13.59 -2.85
CA PRO A 344 14.13 12.58 -2.48
C PRO A 344 15.02 13.03 -1.33
N GLY A 345 15.23 12.17 -0.34
CA GLY A 345 16.07 12.43 0.83
C GLY A 345 15.47 13.38 1.87
N GLN A 346 14.29 13.97 1.63
CA GLN A 346 13.64 14.84 2.60
C GLN A 346 12.86 14.03 3.66
N THR A 347 12.75 14.64 4.84
CA THR A 347 11.97 14.12 5.95
C THR A 347 10.77 15.02 6.20
N LEU A 348 9.59 14.41 6.33
CA LEU A 348 8.35 15.06 6.72
C LEU A 348 8.02 14.66 8.16
N ILE A 349 7.81 15.65 9.02
CA ILE A 349 7.37 15.44 10.41
C ILE A 349 5.94 15.95 10.53
N LYS A 350 5.04 15.10 11.04
CA LYS A 350 3.63 15.43 11.28
C LYS A 350 3.17 14.88 12.61
N GLU A 351 2.30 15.62 13.26
CA GLU A 351 1.75 15.24 14.55
C GLU A 351 0.27 14.86 14.41
N ILE A 352 -0.12 13.79 15.10
CA ILE A 352 -1.51 13.39 15.26
C ILE A 352 -1.79 13.12 16.74
N VAL A 353 -3.04 13.28 17.17
CA VAL A 353 -3.43 13.01 18.56
C VAL A 353 -4.25 11.72 18.61
N PHE A 354 -3.87 10.85 19.51
CA PHE A 354 -4.51 9.55 19.75
C PHE A 354 -5.07 9.51 21.16
N ARG A 355 -6.24 8.90 21.33
CA ARG A 355 -6.85 8.65 22.63
C ARG A 355 -7.42 7.24 22.68
N SER A 356 -7.04 6.49 23.70
CA SER A 356 -7.60 5.17 23.97
C SER A 356 -8.54 5.21 25.17
N LEU A 357 -9.71 4.58 25.07
CA LEU A 357 -10.71 4.54 26.12
C LEU A 357 -10.56 3.32 27.06
N TYR A 358 -9.69 2.38 26.72
CA TYR A 358 -9.50 1.14 27.48
C TYR A 358 -8.03 0.75 27.58
N ALA A 359 -7.64 0.24 28.74
CA ALA A 359 -6.30 -0.30 28.95
C ALA A 359 -6.04 -1.58 28.14
N GLY A 360 -4.76 -1.91 27.99
CA GLY A 360 -4.28 -3.11 27.30
C GLY A 360 -3.36 -2.79 26.12
N GLN A 361 -2.89 -3.86 25.48
CA GLN A 361 -2.04 -3.76 24.30
C GLN A 361 -2.90 -3.47 23.06
N LYS A 362 -2.54 -2.41 22.33
CA LYS A 362 -3.21 -1.99 21.10
C LYS A 362 -2.24 -2.14 19.93
N LYS A 363 -2.65 -2.84 18.87
CA LYS A 363 -1.87 -2.92 17.63
C LYS A 363 -2.30 -1.80 16.70
N LEU A 364 -1.42 -0.84 16.48
CA LEU A 364 -1.65 0.27 15.58
C LEU A 364 -1.16 -0.09 14.18
N SER A 365 -2.05 0.04 13.19
CA SER A 365 -1.76 -0.07 11.77
C SER A 365 -1.80 1.30 11.13
N MET A 366 -0.72 1.67 10.47
CA MET A 366 -0.58 2.93 9.74
C MET A 366 -0.25 2.62 8.30
N LYS A 367 -1.22 2.84 7.41
CA LYS A 367 -1.06 2.68 5.97
C LYS A 367 -0.79 4.02 5.33
N PHE A 368 0.38 4.13 4.72
CA PHE A 368 0.84 5.31 4.02
C PHE A 368 0.59 5.13 2.53
N ASN A 369 -0.17 6.04 1.92
CA ASN A 369 -0.49 6.04 0.51
C ASN A 369 0.11 7.29 -0.14
N TYR A 370 0.82 7.14 -1.26
CA TYR A 370 1.45 8.25 -1.96
C TYR A 370 1.53 7.97 -3.46
N GLU A 371 1.85 9.01 -4.22
CA GLU A 371 2.00 8.94 -5.66
C GLU A 371 3.44 9.25 -6.06
N LEU A 372 4.08 8.37 -6.82
CA LEU A 372 5.41 8.57 -7.40
C LEU A 372 5.27 9.29 -8.73
N LYS A 373 5.91 10.45 -8.86
CA LYS A 373 5.96 11.22 -10.09
C LYS A 373 7.24 10.88 -10.86
N LEU A 374 7.15 9.93 -11.78
CA LEU A 374 8.24 9.56 -12.67
C LEU A 374 8.30 10.57 -13.82
N LYS A 375 9.45 11.21 -13.99
CA LYS A 375 9.71 12.11 -15.12
C LYS A 375 10.75 11.46 -16.02
N HIS A 376 10.32 10.93 -17.16
CA HIS A 376 11.21 10.50 -18.23
C HIS A 376 11.03 11.46 -19.42
N ASP A 377 12.11 12.15 -19.78
CA ASP A 377 12.16 13.19 -20.81
C ASP A 377 11.04 14.26 -20.65
N ASN A 378 10.00 14.18 -21.49
CA ASN A 378 8.85 15.08 -21.57
C ASN A 378 7.55 14.50 -21.01
N HIS A 379 7.53 13.23 -20.62
CA HIS A 379 6.33 12.56 -20.12
C HIS A 379 6.42 12.38 -18.60
N VAL A 380 5.31 12.69 -17.93
CA VAL A 380 5.15 12.57 -16.48
C VAL A 380 4.14 11.46 -16.22
N GLN A 381 4.58 10.42 -15.53
CA GLN A 381 3.73 9.33 -15.08
C GLN A 381 3.56 9.39 -13.57
N ILE A 382 2.34 9.10 -13.12
CA ILE A 382 1.98 9.09 -11.70
C ILE A 382 1.60 7.65 -11.33
N ILE A 383 2.28 7.10 -10.34
CA ILE A 383 2.07 5.73 -9.87
C ILE A 383 1.67 5.76 -8.40
N ALA A 384 0.50 5.21 -8.07
CA ALA A 384 0.11 5.03 -6.68
C ALA A 384 0.93 3.91 -6.04
N ASN A 385 1.50 4.18 -4.87
CA ASN A 385 2.23 3.22 -4.06
C ASN A 385 1.79 3.34 -2.60
N ASP A 386 1.96 2.25 -1.85
CA ASP A 386 1.59 2.20 -0.45
C ASP A 386 2.56 1.40 0.41
N LYS A 387 2.61 1.74 1.69
CA LYS A 387 3.40 1.03 2.71
C LYS A 387 2.63 0.97 4.01
N THR A 388 2.48 -0.22 4.56
CA THR A 388 1.81 -0.41 5.84
C THR A 388 2.82 -0.69 6.94
N TYR A 389 2.70 0.03 8.05
CA TYR A 389 3.51 -0.13 9.24
C TYR A 389 2.66 -0.56 10.43
N PHE A 390 3.22 -1.40 11.30
CA PHE A 390 2.56 -1.86 12.52
C PHE A 390 3.41 -1.55 13.74
N THR A 391 2.79 -1.00 14.78
CA THR A 391 3.42 -0.85 16.10
C THR A 391 2.50 -1.33 17.20
N LEU A 392 3.08 -1.70 18.34
CA LEU A 392 2.35 -2.12 19.53
C LEU A 392 2.43 -1.02 20.58
N LEU A 393 1.26 -0.52 20.98
CA LEU A 393 1.11 0.47 22.03
C LEU A 393 0.62 -0.22 23.30
N ASN A 394 1.22 0.10 24.44
CA ASN A 394 0.75 -0.37 25.74
C ASN A 394 0.02 0.76 26.45
N VAL A 395 -1.27 0.57 26.72
CA VAL A 395 -2.13 1.54 27.40
C VAL A 395 -2.42 1.05 28.82
N ILE A 396 -2.19 1.90 29.82
CA ILE A 396 -2.46 1.59 31.23
C ILE A 396 -3.47 2.58 31.83
N ASP A 397 -4.20 2.15 32.85
CA ASP A 397 -5.10 3.05 33.58
C ASP A 397 -4.28 4.04 34.43
N PRO A 398 -4.42 5.37 34.21
CA PRO A 398 -3.65 6.37 34.95
C PRO A 398 -4.04 6.44 36.43
N PHE A 399 -5.30 6.12 36.73
CA PHE A 399 -5.89 6.31 38.05
C PHE A 399 -6.61 5.06 38.52
N GLN A 400 -6.43 4.74 39.80
CA GLN A 400 -7.31 3.86 40.55
C GLN A 400 -8.24 4.73 41.39
N PHE A 401 -9.50 4.82 40.98
CA PHE A 401 -10.52 5.60 41.68
C PHE A 401 -11.41 4.69 42.52
N ASN A 402 -11.62 5.07 43.78
CA ASN A 402 -12.57 4.43 44.67
C ASN A 402 -13.41 5.50 45.37
N SER A 403 -14.72 5.33 45.37
CA SER A 403 -15.62 6.19 46.14
C SER A 403 -16.26 5.37 47.27
N SER A 404 -16.48 6.00 48.41
CA SER A 404 -17.12 5.35 49.56
C SER A 404 -18.04 6.31 50.27
N VAL A 405 -19.15 5.79 50.76
CA VAL A 405 -20.13 6.55 51.54
C VAL A 405 -20.05 6.12 53.00
N SER A 406 -20.14 7.11 53.88
CA SER A 406 -20.08 6.94 55.33
C SER A 406 -21.08 7.88 55.99
N ASN A 407 -21.61 7.49 57.13
CA ASN A 407 -22.38 8.38 57.99
C ASN A 407 -21.76 8.36 59.41
N TYR A 408 -22.33 9.12 60.34
CA TYR A 408 -21.78 9.20 61.70
C TYR A 408 -21.84 7.87 62.48
N ALA A 409 -22.77 6.99 62.14
CA ALA A 409 -22.98 5.72 62.83
C ALA A 409 -22.19 4.56 62.21
N ASP A 410 -21.99 4.60 60.88
CA ASP A 410 -21.36 3.55 60.10
C ASP A 410 -20.30 4.14 59.14
N PRO A 411 -19.01 3.79 59.35
CA PRO A 411 -17.93 4.27 58.50
C PRO A 411 -17.96 3.71 57.07
N LYS A 412 -18.74 2.66 56.78
CA LYS A 412 -18.92 2.12 55.43
C LYS A 412 -20.36 1.67 55.22
N THR A 413 -21.18 2.58 54.71
CA THR A 413 -22.58 2.30 54.43
C THR A 413 -22.95 2.65 52.99
N SER A 414 -23.89 1.89 52.44
CA SER A 414 -24.63 2.27 51.23
C SER A 414 -26.07 2.68 51.55
N GLN A 415 -26.48 2.63 52.82
CA GLN A 415 -27.83 2.95 53.26
C GLN A 415 -27.83 4.28 54.00
N ILE A 416 -28.47 5.26 53.39
CA ILE A 416 -28.56 6.63 53.90
C ILE A 416 -30.00 6.93 54.26
N ARG A 417 -30.21 7.64 55.36
CA ARG A 417 -31.53 8.11 55.74
C ARG A 417 -31.88 9.39 55.01
N LEU A 418 -33.13 9.52 54.60
CA LEU A 418 -33.69 10.69 53.93
C LEU A 418 -33.34 11.97 54.72
N ASN A 419 -32.96 13.05 54.05
CA ASN A 419 -32.63 14.34 54.67
C ASN A 419 -31.55 14.32 55.76
N GLU A 420 -30.80 13.22 55.92
CA GLU A 420 -29.68 13.16 56.86
C GLU A 420 -28.35 13.40 56.12
N PRO A 421 -27.42 14.17 56.71
CA PRO A 421 -26.12 14.42 56.11
C PRO A 421 -25.27 13.15 56.11
N PHE A 422 -24.67 12.84 54.98
CA PHE A 422 -23.71 11.74 54.83
C PHE A 422 -22.45 12.23 54.13
N ARG A 423 -21.35 11.51 54.36
CA ARG A 423 -20.04 11.84 53.80
C ARG A 423 -19.74 10.92 52.62
N LEU A 424 -19.51 11.53 51.46
CA LEU A 424 -18.95 10.88 50.29
C LEU A 424 -17.44 11.16 50.26
N SER A 425 -16.63 10.10 50.25
CA SER A 425 -15.17 10.22 50.15
C SER A 425 -14.68 9.64 48.83
N TYR A 426 -13.76 10.35 48.17
CA TYR A 426 -13.05 9.91 46.98
C TYR A 426 -11.63 9.56 47.35
N LYS A 427 -11.14 8.45 46.82
CA LYS A 427 -9.75 8.06 46.91
C LYS A 427 -9.23 7.84 45.50
N LEU A 428 -8.32 8.72 45.07
CA LEU A 428 -7.68 8.68 43.77
C LEU A 428 -6.22 8.30 43.97
N LYS A 429 -5.80 7.16 43.43
CA LYS A 429 -4.39 6.74 43.44
C LYS A 429 -3.83 6.80 42.03
N SER A 430 -2.67 7.44 41.85
CA SER A 430 -1.96 7.44 40.56
C SER A 430 -1.23 6.11 40.37
N SER A 431 -1.40 5.53 39.19
CA SER A 431 -0.67 4.34 38.75
C SER A 431 0.41 4.67 37.71
N CYS A 432 0.54 5.95 37.33
CA CYS A 432 1.46 6.39 36.30
C CYS A 432 2.87 6.57 36.86
N ASN A 433 3.89 6.16 36.08
CA ASN A 433 5.30 6.40 36.42
C ASN A 433 5.71 7.88 36.27
N VAL A 434 4.96 8.65 35.49
CA VAL A 434 5.20 10.08 35.25
C VAL A 434 4.24 10.90 36.12
N PRO A 435 4.70 11.99 36.76
CA PRO A 435 3.80 12.86 37.53
C PRO A 435 2.71 13.48 36.66
N LEU A 436 1.48 13.46 37.16
CA LEU A 436 0.30 14.02 36.50
C LEU A 436 -0.08 15.35 37.17
N GLU A 437 -0.32 16.37 36.38
CA GLU A 437 -0.80 17.67 36.85
C GLU A 437 -2.32 17.73 36.74
N ILE A 438 -3.02 17.92 37.86
CA ILE A 438 -4.48 18.13 37.89
C ILE A 438 -4.74 19.61 37.65
N LEU A 439 -5.49 19.90 36.59
CA LEU A 439 -5.90 21.25 36.22
C LEU A 439 -7.25 21.64 36.85
N GLY A 440 -8.15 20.66 37.02
CA GLY A 440 -9.46 20.90 37.57
C GLY A 440 -10.24 19.61 37.84
N VAL A 441 -11.21 19.70 38.75
CA VAL A 441 -12.16 18.63 39.05
C VAL A 441 -13.57 19.17 39.04
N GLN A 442 -14.45 18.49 38.30
CA GLN A 442 -15.86 18.83 38.18
C GLN A 442 -16.70 17.66 38.70
N ASN A 443 -17.54 17.92 39.70
CA ASN A 443 -18.48 16.93 40.22
C ASN A 443 -19.88 17.23 39.69
N GLN A 444 -20.44 16.30 38.94
CA GLN A 444 -21.82 16.36 38.46
C GLN A 444 -22.67 15.44 39.33
N LEU A 445 -23.22 16.01 40.41
CA LEU A 445 -24.13 15.30 41.30
C LEU A 445 -25.50 15.13 40.63
N ALA A 446 -26.20 14.05 40.97
CA ALA A 446 -27.57 13.84 40.50
C ALA A 446 -28.54 14.91 41.06
N GLN A 447 -29.65 15.17 40.34
CA GLN A 447 -30.56 16.30 40.59
C GLN A 447 -31.09 16.40 42.03
N ASN A 448 -31.25 15.28 42.72
CA ASN A 448 -31.77 15.23 44.09
C ASN A 448 -30.66 15.13 45.15
N VAL A 449 -29.39 15.39 44.82
CA VAL A 449 -28.30 15.40 45.80
C VAL A 449 -27.81 16.82 45.99
N GLN A 450 -27.82 17.27 47.24
CA GLN A 450 -27.37 18.59 47.62
C GLN A 450 -26.02 18.49 48.32
N MET A 451 -25.06 19.29 47.87
CA MET A 451 -23.79 19.44 48.56
C MET A 451 -23.95 20.46 49.69
N ILE A 452 -23.73 20.01 50.93
CA ILE A 452 -23.85 20.84 52.14
C ILE A 452 -22.54 21.63 52.36
N THR A 453 -21.43 21.09 51.85
CA THR A 453 -20.09 21.68 52.01
C THR A 453 -19.91 22.86 51.06
N LYS A 454 -19.45 24.01 51.58
CA LYS A 454 -19.25 25.25 50.80
C LYS A 454 -17.93 25.29 50.02
N SER A 455 -16.98 24.42 50.33
CA SER A 455 -15.65 24.38 49.71
C SER A 455 -15.62 23.44 48.51
N SER A 456 -15.12 23.92 47.38
CA SER A 456 -14.79 23.08 46.23
C SER A 456 -13.63 22.12 46.58
N PRO A 457 -13.53 20.95 45.91
CA PRO A 457 -12.38 20.06 46.07
C PRO A 457 -11.07 20.82 45.80
N GLN A 458 -10.07 20.68 46.67
CA GLN A 458 -8.72 21.20 46.43
C GLN A 458 -7.78 20.02 46.20
N PHE A 459 -7.90 19.37 45.04
CA PHE A 459 -6.90 18.40 44.64
C PHE A 459 -5.53 19.09 44.55
N PRO A 460 -4.44 18.43 44.99
CA PRO A 460 -3.11 18.96 44.80
C PRO A 460 -2.85 19.12 43.30
N CYS A 461 -2.11 20.17 42.96
CA CYS A 461 -1.80 20.50 41.56
C CYS A 461 -1.03 19.36 40.85
N CYS A 462 -0.28 18.51 41.57
CA CYS A 462 0.44 17.39 40.98
C CYS A 462 0.31 16.10 41.80
N ILE A 463 0.18 14.96 41.12
CA ILE A 463 0.16 13.60 41.70
C ILE A 463 1.33 12.79 41.13
N HIS A 464 2.17 12.24 41.99
CA HIS A 464 3.27 11.35 41.61
C HIS A 464 2.85 9.88 41.67
N ASN A 465 3.72 9.01 41.16
CA ASN A 465 3.49 7.57 41.14
C ASN A 465 3.17 7.03 42.55
N ASN A 466 2.12 6.21 42.65
CA ASN A 466 1.59 5.62 43.88
C ASN A 466 1.11 6.61 44.95
N GLU A 467 1.13 7.92 44.68
CA GLU A 467 0.48 8.88 45.57
C GLU A 467 -1.03 8.68 45.55
N THR A 468 -1.61 8.84 46.73
CA THR A 468 -3.04 8.69 46.95
C THR A 468 -3.59 9.98 47.50
N ILE A 469 -4.59 10.53 46.83
CA ILE A 469 -5.33 11.70 47.28
C ILE A 469 -6.68 11.24 47.77
N GLN A 470 -7.07 11.79 48.91
CA GLN A 470 -8.37 11.55 49.50
C GLN A 470 -9.07 12.86 49.76
N GLU A 471 -10.30 12.97 49.27
CA GLU A 471 -11.17 14.12 49.44
C GLU A 471 -12.53 13.67 49.97
N SER A 472 -13.24 14.52 50.71
CA SER A 472 -14.55 14.16 51.23
C SER A 472 -15.53 15.31 51.32
N PHE A 473 -16.79 15.03 51.01
CA PHE A 473 -17.87 16.01 50.91
C PHE A 473 -19.05 15.56 51.76
N LEU A 474 -19.71 16.54 52.38
CA LEU A 474 -21.00 16.32 53.05
C LEU A 474 -22.13 16.56 52.06
N LEU A 475 -23.00 15.56 51.92
CA LEU A 475 -24.14 15.54 51.02
C LEU A 475 -25.43 15.27 51.81
N SER A 476 -26.56 15.74 51.29
CA SER A 476 -27.90 15.33 51.71
C SER A 476 -28.73 14.95 50.49
N CYS A 477 -29.71 14.07 50.69
CA CYS A 477 -30.70 13.74 49.67
C CYS A 477 -32.11 13.95 50.23
N PRO A 478 -32.95 14.81 49.62
CA PRO A 478 -34.29 15.12 50.09
C PRO A 478 -35.38 14.26 49.45
N SER A 479 -35.04 13.31 48.59
CA SER A 479 -36.01 12.49 47.86
C SER A 479 -35.81 11.00 48.17
N GLU A 480 -36.92 10.28 48.31
CA GLU A 480 -36.90 8.82 48.51
C GLU A 480 -36.58 8.10 47.20
N SER A 481 -35.71 7.08 47.27
CA SER A 481 -35.40 6.22 46.14
C SER A 481 -34.73 4.92 46.60
N SER A 482 -35.07 3.81 45.96
CA SER A 482 -34.58 2.47 46.31
C SER A 482 -33.12 2.22 45.90
N LEU A 483 -32.64 2.83 44.81
CA LEU A 483 -31.23 2.83 44.42
C LEU A 483 -30.93 4.10 43.63
N PHE A 484 -30.01 4.90 44.17
CA PHE A 484 -29.74 6.25 43.70
C PHE A 484 -28.26 6.40 43.35
N ALA A 485 -27.95 6.61 42.07
CA ALA A 485 -26.60 6.92 41.63
C ALA A 485 -26.23 8.35 42.01
N LEU A 486 -25.11 8.54 42.72
CA LEU A 486 -24.73 9.87 43.23
C LEU A 486 -24.31 10.85 42.15
N GLY A 487 -23.90 10.35 40.97
CA GLY A 487 -23.45 11.16 39.83
C GLY A 487 -22.07 10.75 39.33
N THR A 488 -21.35 11.70 38.75
CA THR A 488 -20.01 11.50 38.17
C THR A 488 -19.01 12.55 38.66
N SER A 489 -17.72 12.21 38.61
CA SER A 489 -16.62 13.11 38.89
C SER A 489 -15.65 13.10 37.71
N THR A 490 -15.41 14.25 37.10
CA THR A 490 -14.50 14.41 35.95
C THR A 490 -13.26 15.16 36.39
N ILE A 491 -12.10 14.57 36.12
CA ILE A 491 -10.79 15.17 36.40
C ILE A 491 -10.14 15.58 35.08
N GLN A 492 -9.71 16.84 35.00
CA GLN A 492 -8.91 17.38 33.91
C GLN A 492 -7.44 17.34 34.30
N TRP A 493 -6.59 16.74 33.47
CA TRP A 493 -5.20 16.48 33.82
C TRP A 493 -4.26 16.51 32.60
N THR A 494 -2.97 16.68 32.86
CA THR A 494 -1.89 16.64 31.87
C THR A 494 -0.66 15.96 32.46
N ARG A 495 0.31 15.53 31.63
CA ARG A 495 1.60 15.07 32.14
C ARG A 495 2.49 16.26 32.48
N LYS A 496 3.20 16.16 33.61
CA LYS A 496 4.16 17.17 34.04
C LYS A 496 5.50 17.09 33.29
N GLU A 497 5.79 15.97 32.64
CA GLU A 497 6.97 15.86 31.78
C GLU A 497 6.91 16.88 30.65
N LYS A 498 8.08 17.45 30.34
CA LYS A 498 8.27 18.53 29.38
C LYS A 498 7.41 18.30 28.13
N ASN A 499 6.31 19.06 28.00
CA ASN A 499 5.81 19.52 26.70
C ASN A 499 7.01 20.16 25.98
N ARG A 500 7.81 19.36 25.29
CA ARG A 500 8.81 19.76 24.32
C ARG A 500 8.12 19.58 22.97
N CYS A 501 7.26 20.52 22.65
CA CYS A 501 7.31 21.07 21.30
C CYS A 501 8.21 22.29 21.47
N ASP A 502 9.44 22.20 20.99
CA ASP A 502 10.34 23.36 20.82
C ASP A 502 9.88 24.21 19.60
N ASP A 503 8.61 24.10 19.20
CA ASP A 503 7.98 24.99 18.24
C ASP A 503 7.42 26.21 18.98
N GLU A 504 8.31 27.18 19.17
CA GLU A 504 7.98 28.55 19.52
C GLU A 504 7.14 29.17 18.39
N ILE A 505 5.81 29.10 18.50
CA ILE A 505 4.93 29.82 17.59
C ILE A 505 4.75 31.25 18.12
N THR A 506 5.55 32.18 17.60
CA THR A 506 5.28 33.62 17.73
C THR A 506 4.08 34.02 16.85
N VAL A 507 2.89 34.06 17.43
CA VAL A 507 1.80 34.90 16.90
C VAL A 507 1.48 35.97 17.95
N GLY A 508 1.88 37.22 17.66
CA GLY A 508 1.41 38.38 18.40
C GLY A 508 1.72 38.40 19.90
N GLY A 509 2.99 38.41 20.28
CA GLY A 509 3.44 38.88 21.61
C GLY A 509 3.08 38.04 22.84
N ASP A 510 2.30 36.96 22.72
CA ASP A 510 1.87 36.14 23.85
C ASP A 510 2.35 34.69 23.66
N MET A 511 3.42 34.30 24.37
CA MET A 511 3.97 32.93 24.33
C MET A 511 2.97 31.94 24.95
N ARG A 512 2.26 31.15 24.14
CA ARG A 512 1.39 30.07 24.64
C ARG A 512 1.91 28.70 24.22
N LYS A 513 2.41 27.96 25.21
CA LYS A 513 2.72 26.54 25.11
C LYS A 513 1.43 25.77 24.84
N ARG A 514 1.38 24.97 23.78
CA ARG A 514 0.18 24.19 23.42
C ARG A 514 -0.05 23.08 24.45
N LEU A 515 -0.96 23.32 25.40
CA LEU A 515 -1.28 22.37 26.46
C LEU A 515 -2.34 21.39 25.97
N ILE A 516 -2.00 20.11 25.86
CA ILE A 516 -2.96 19.06 25.48
C ILE A 516 -3.62 18.50 26.74
N VAL A 517 -4.84 18.97 27.03
CA VAL A 517 -5.60 18.57 28.23
C VAL A 517 -6.30 17.23 28.00
N SER A 518 -6.20 16.34 28.99
CA SER A 518 -6.91 15.05 29.03
C SER A 518 -8.00 15.09 30.09
N GLU A 519 -9.05 14.30 29.92
CA GLU A 519 -10.17 14.24 30.85
C GLU A 519 -10.46 12.79 31.23
N THR A 520 -10.79 12.53 32.50
CA THR A 520 -11.21 11.20 32.93
C THR A 520 -12.41 11.32 33.85
N THR A 521 -13.48 10.62 33.48
CA THR A 521 -14.76 10.63 34.20
C THR A 521 -14.92 9.33 34.99
N PHE A 522 -15.24 9.46 36.26
CA PHE A 522 -15.50 8.36 37.18
C PHE A 522 -16.96 8.37 37.63
N ASN A 523 -17.54 7.18 37.75
CA ASN A 523 -18.87 7.02 38.33
C ASN A 523 -18.76 6.98 39.86
N LEU A 524 -19.67 7.69 40.54
CA LEU A 524 -19.79 7.68 41.99
C LEU A 524 -20.64 6.50 42.44
N ASN A 525 -20.44 6.03 43.68
CA ASN A 525 -21.22 4.91 44.22
C ASN A 525 -22.72 5.21 44.24
N SER A 526 -23.50 4.15 44.07
CA SER A 526 -24.94 4.20 44.31
C SER A 526 -25.26 3.97 45.79
N ILE A 527 -26.30 4.64 46.28
CA ILE A 527 -26.81 4.51 47.65
C ILE A 527 -28.28 4.13 47.64
N VAL A 528 -28.76 3.59 48.76
CA VAL A 528 -30.17 3.32 49.04
C VAL A 528 -30.65 4.36 50.04
N ILE A 529 -31.75 5.04 49.74
CA ILE A 529 -32.31 6.06 50.62
C ILE A 529 -33.50 5.46 51.37
N GLN A 530 -33.40 5.44 52.70
CA GLN A 530 -34.42 4.93 53.58
C GLN A 530 -35.16 6.08 54.27
N PRO A 531 -36.49 5.97 54.44
CA PRO A 531 -37.22 6.90 55.30
C PRO A 531 -36.72 6.77 56.75
N SER A 532 -36.75 7.87 57.47
CA SER A 532 -36.40 7.92 58.89
C SER A 532 -37.55 8.59 59.63
N MET A 533 -38.12 7.87 60.60
CA MET A 533 -39.24 8.34 61.41
C MET A 533 -38.81 9.40 62.44
N ILE A 534 -37.58 9.26 62.95
CA ILE A 534 -37.00 10.14 63.97
C ILE A 534 -35.58 10.48 63.53
N PHE A 535 -35.28 11.77 63.45
CA PHE A 535 -33.94 12.26 63.19
C PHE A 535 -33.35 12.90 64.45
N ILE A 536 -32.13 12.52 64.82
CA ILE A 536 -31.45 13.00 66.02
C ILE A 536 -30.19 13.76 65.60
N GLU A 537 -30.16 15.06 65.87
CA GLU A 537 -28.95 15.88 65.73
C GLU A 537 -28.20 15.91 67.05
N LEU A 538 -26.89 15.67 66.98
CA LEU A 538 -25.98 15.75 68.11
C LEU A 538 -25.11 17.00 67.98
N PHE A 539 -25.17 17.87 68.98
CA PHE A 539 -24.30 19.04 69.13
C PHE A 539 -23.27 18.74 70.21
N LEU A 540 -22.01 18.62 69.79
CA LEU A 540 -20.85 18.49 70.67
C LEU A 540 -20.02 19.78 70.62
N PRO A 541 -19.31 20.11 71.71
CA PRO A 541 -18.31 21.17 71.67
C PRO A 541 -17.15 20.78 70.75
N GLU A 542 -16.59 21.77 70.04
CA GLU A 542 -15.52 21.57 69.05
C GLU A 542 -14.26 20.93 69.64
N LYS A 543 -13.99 21.18 70.92
CA LYS A 543 -12.86 20.64 71.66
C LYS A 543 -13.35 20.04 72.95
N VAL A 544 -12.94 18.81 73.21
CA VAL A 544 -13.18 18.10 74.46
C VAL A 544 -11.83 17.91 75.15
N TYR A 545 -11.74 18.27 76.43
CA TYR A 545 -10.54 18.08 77.22
C TYR A 545 -10.69 16.87 78.12
N ALA A 546 -9.61 16.09 78.28
CA ALA A 546 -9.61 14.97 79.18
C ALA A 546 -9.98 15.42 80.61
N ARG A 547 -10.86 14.66 81.27
CA ARG A 547 -11.35 14.91 82.65
C ARG A 547 -12.21 16.17 82.83
N ASN A 548 -12.57 16.86 81.74
CA ASN A 548 -13.51 17.97 81.81
C ASN A 548 -14.91 17.48 81.40
N PRO A 549 -15.96 17.70 82.21
CA PRO A 549 -17.31 17.42 81.78
C PRO A 549 -17.66 18.32 80.58
N PHE A 550 -18.34 17.75 79.60
CA PHE A 550 -18.84 18.48 78.45
C PHE A 550 -20.35 18.23 78.29
N MET A 551 -21.06 19.19 77.72
CA MET A 551 -22.47 19.06 77.43
C MET A 551 -22.65 18.52 76.01
N ALA A 552 -23.29 17.36 75.88
CA ALA A 552 -23.85 16.89 74.63
C ALA A 552 -25.31 17.35 74.56
N ARG A 553 -25.67 18.10 73.52
CA ARG A 553 -27.05 18.52 73.29
C ARG A 553 -27.62 17.72 72.13
N TYR A 554 -28.76 17.08 72.34
CA TYR A 554 -29.47 16.33 71.32
C TYR A 554 -30.71 17.13 70.89
N LYS A 555 -30.94 17.27 69.59
CA LYS A 555 -32.20 17.79 69.04
C LYS A 555 -32.88 16.66 68.30
N ILE A 556 -34.07 16.30 68.77
CA ILE A 556 -34.86 15.20 68.20
C ILE A 556 -35.94 15.83 67.32
N HIS A 557 -35.98 15.40 66.07
CA HIS A 557 -36.97 15.81 65.08
C HIS A 557 -37.91 14.63 64.84
N SER A 558 -39.20 14.79 65.14
CA SER A 558 -40.23 13.86 64.66
C SER A 558 -40.52 14.15 63.20
N ARG A 559 -40.48 13.12 62.36
CA ARG A 559 -40.92 13.19 60.96
C ARG A 559 -42.22 12.44 60.74
N MET A 560 -42.90 12.10 61.84
CA MET A 560 -44.17 11.39 61.85
C MET A 560 -45.30 12.39 62.01
N ASP A 561 -46.40 12.18 61.30
CA ASP A 561 -47.65 12.95 61.46
C ASP A 561 -48.48 12.48 62.67
N ILE A 562 -47.89 11.68 63.55
CA ILE A 562 -48.53 11.09 64.73
C ILE A 562 -47.73 11.42 65.99
N ASP A 563 -48.43 11.55 67.11
CA ASP A 563 -47.81 11.69 68.42
C ASP A 563 -47.10 10.38 68.81
N VAL A 564 -45.78 10.47 69.05
CA VAL A 564 -44.95 9.33 69.46
C VAL A 564 -44.39 9.60 70.85
N ILE A 565 -44.60 8.65 71.77
CA ILE A 565 -43.95 8.66 73.08
C ILE A 565 -42.51 8.19 72.90
N ILE A 566 -41.55 9.08 73.15
CA ILE A 566 -40.12 8.77 73.08
C ILE A 566 -39.58 8.60 74.49
N GLU A 567 -39.12 7.40 74.83
CA GLU A 567 -38.39 7.14 76.07
C GLU A 567 -36.89 7.29 75.80
N ILE A 568 -36.24 8.22 76.52
CA ILE A 568 -34.80 8.44 76.42
C ILE A 568 -34.14 7.82 77.64
N THR A 569 -33.42 6.73 77.42
CA THR A 569 -32.59 6.10 78.46
C THR A 569 -31.12 6.38 78.18
N MET A 570 -30.41 6.86 79.19
CA MET A 570 -28.98 7.17 79.07
C MET A 570 -28.20 6.19 79.96
N GLY A 571 -27.69 5.12 79.36
CA GLY A 571 -26.86 4.12 80.05
C GLY A 571 -25.49 4.69 80.46
N ASN A 572 -24.76 3.97 81.29
CA ASN A 572 -23.36 4.31 81.60
C ASN A 572 -22.48 3.98 80.38
N ALA A 573 -21.55 4.87 80.01
CA ALA A 573 -20.53 4.52 79.01
C ALA A 573 -19.39 3.77 79.68
N GLU A 574 -19.08 2.59 79.17
CA GLU A 574 -17.91 1.80 79.57
C GLU A 574 -16.66 2.13 78.72
N TYR A 575 -16.78 3.10 77.80
CA TYR A 575 -15.64 3.57 77.02
C TYR A 575 -14.72 4.43 77.89
N PHE A 576 -13.47 3.97 78.06
CA PHE A 576 -12.44 4.53 78.95
C PHE A 576 -12.26 6.06 78.87
N MET A 577 -12.53 6.68 77.73
CA MET A 577 -12.34 8.14 77.52
C MET A 577 -13.59 8.99 77.83
N ILE A 578 -14.77 8.39 78.02
CA ILE A 578 -16.05 9.09 78.25
C ILE A 578 -16.75 8.45 79.46
N ALA A 579 -16.02 8.30 80.57
CA ALA A 579 -16.54 7.78 81.83
C ALA A 579 -16.93 8.93 82.78
N GLY A 580 -18.11 8.86 83.39
CA GLY A 580 -18.56 9.87 84.36
C GLY A 580 -20.08 9.87 84.58
N ASN A 581 -20.52 10.56 85.64
CA ASN A 581 -21.94 10.74 85.96
C ASN A 581 -22.61 11.55 84.85
N ARG A 582 -23.62 10.96 84.23
CA ARG A 582 -24.43 11.56 83.17
C ARG A 582 -25.63 12.25 83.82
N GLN A 583 -25.76 13.56 83.65
CA GLN A 583 -26.92 14.32 84.12
C GLN A 583 -27.73 14.81 82.91
N VAL A 584 -29.03 14.50 82.89
CA VAL A 584 -29.97 15.04 81.91
C VAL A 584 -30.58 16.32 82.49
N SER A 585 -30.23 17.47 81.91
CA SER A 585 -30.85 18.76 82.27
C SER A 585 -31.92 19.12 81.24
N SER A 586 -33.18 19.22 81.69
CA SER A 586 -34.36 19.80 81.01
C SER A 586 -34.63 19.37 79.55
N ILE A 587 -35.81 18.77 79.32
CA ILE A 587 -36.37 18.60 77.97
C ILE A 587 -37.19 19.86 77.66
N GLN A 588 -36.74 20.67 76.71
CA GLN A 588 -37.53 21.80 76.21
C GLN A 588 -38.23 21.36 74.92
N LEU A 589 -39.57 21.30 74.97
CA LEU A 589 -40.40 21.16 73.77
C LEU A 589 -40.40 22.52 73.06
N ALA A 590 -39.79 22.58 71.88
CA ALA A 590 -40.01 23.67 70.95
C ALA A 590 -41.32 23.36 70.20
N ILE A 591 -42.36 24.15 70.45
CA ILE A 591 -43.64 24.13 69.74
C ILE A 591 -43.48 24.85 68.40
#